data_AF-A0AAQ0ZGI1-F1
#
_entry.id   AF-A0AAQ0ZGI1-F1
#
_cell.length_a   1.000
_cell.length_b   1.000
_cell.length_c   1.000
_cell.angle_alpha   90.00
_cell.angle_beta   90.00
_cell.angle_gamma   90.00
#
_symmetry.space_group_name_H-M   'P 1'
#
loop_
_entity.id
_entity.type
_entity.pdbx_description
1 polymer ?
#
loop_
_entity_poly.entity_id
_entity_poly.type
_entity_poly.pdbx_seq_one_letter_code
_entity_poly.pdbx_strand_id
1 'polypeptide(L)' 'MANKESAICDFGLHQGEPYSKLPASFLNWMVGNNHQKSHYAEQELQRRQLAATGELNFENDNKNY' A
#
# COMPACT_ATOMS: atom_id res chain seq x y z
N MET A 1 -11.24 2.72 -17.32
CA MET A 1 -9.90 2.61 -16.70
C MET A 1 -9.98 3.18 -15.30
N ALA A 2 -10.06 2.34 -14.26
CA ALA A 2 -9.91 2.80 -12.88
C ALA A 2 -8.45 3.23 -12.72
N ASN A 3 -8.19 4.53 -12.84
CA ASN A 3 -6.92 5.10 -12.44
C ASN A 3 -6.79 4.73 -10.97
N LYS A 4 -5.88 3.80 -10.63
CA LYS A 4 -5.41 3.63 -9.26
C LYS A 4 -4.72 4.95 -8.93
N GLU A 5 -5.53 5.95 -8.59
CA GLU A 5 -5.08 7.24 -8.13
C GLU A 5 -4.22 6.93 -6.93
N SER A 6 -2.94 6.93 -7.22
CA SER A 6 -1.86 6.54 -6.36
C SER A 6 -2.19 7.12 -5.00
N ALA A 7 -2.32 6.27 -3.98
CA ALA A 7 -2.30 6.78 -2.61
C ALA A 7 -0.97 7.52 -2.51
N ILE A 8 -0.98 8.84 -2.66
CA ILE A 8 0.17 9.71 -2.58
C ILE A 8 0.17 10.23 -1.16
N CYS A 9 1.30 10.06 -0.48
CA CYS A 9 1.54 10.68 0.81
C CYS A 9 1.62 12.18 0.59
N ASP A 10 0.77 12.95 1.25
CA ASP A 10 0.82 14.42 1.25
C ASP A 10 1.45 14.97 2.55
N PHE A 11 2.06 14.10 3.35
CA PHE A 11 2.48 14.42 4.70
C PHE A 11 3.97 14.15 4.94
N GLY A 12 4.63 15.06 5.67
CA GLY A 12 6.00 14.90 6.14
C GLY A 12 7.05 14.90 5.03
N LEU A 13 8.15 14.18 5.27
CA LEU A 13 9.31 14.11 4.36
C LEU A 13 8.98 13.46 3.00
N HIS A 14 7.94 12.62 2.95
CA HIS A 14 7.54 11.87 1.77
C HIS A 14 6.34 12.48 1.03
N GLN A 15 6.08 13.76 1.26
CA GLN A 15 5.04 14.50 0.53
C GLN A 15 5.28 14.43 -0.98
N GLY A 16 4.28 13.97 -1.73
CA GLY A 16 4.35 13.76 -3.18
C GLY A 16 4.78 12.34 -3.59
N GLU A 17 5.17 11.47 -2.65
CA GLU A 17 5.54 10.09 -2.96
C GLU A 17 4.37 9.12 -2.77
N PRO A 18 4.23 8.10 -3.63
CA PRO A 18 3.23 7.06 -3.43
C PRO A 18 3.52 6.22 -2.18
N TYR A 19 2.47 5.76 -1.51
CA TYR A 19 2.57 4.90 -0.32
C TYR A 19 3.36 3.63 -0.58
N SER A 20 3.33 3.12 -1.82
CA SER A 20 4.12 1.96 -2.25
C SER A 20 5.64 2.17 -2.19
N LYS A 21 6.12 3.43 -2.24
CA LYS A 21 7.54 3.77 -2.07
C LYS A 21 7.94 4.03 -0.62
N LEU A 22 6.98 4.17 0.29
CA LEU A 22 7.26 4.49 1.69
C LEU A 22 7.88 3.29 2.43
N PRO A 23 8.78 3.50 3.38
CA PRO A 23 9.28 2.43 4.25
C PRO A 23 8.17 1.83 5.10
N ALA A 24 8.20 0.50 5.34
CA ALA A 24 7.21 -0.16 6.21
C ALA A 24 7.19 0.42 7.63
N SER A 25 8.35 0.84 8.16
CA SER A 25 8.45 1.52 9.45
C SER A 25 7.69 2.85 9.48
N PHE A 26 7.70 3.61 8.39
CA PHE A 26 6.98 4.88 8.27
C PHE A 26 5.47 4.65 8.16
N LEU A 27 5.05 3.63 7.41
CA LEU A 27 3.66 3.20 7.35
C LEU A 27 3.15 2.79 8.75
N ASN A 28 3.88 1.93 9.46
CA ASN A 28 3.52 1.52 10.83
C ASN A 28 3.42 2.70 11.79
N TRP A 29 4.32 3.68 11.66
CA TRP A 29 4.25 4.90 12.45
C TRP A 29 2.99 5.72 12.12
N MET A 30 2.60 5.87 10.85
CA MET A 30 1.37 6.56 10.46
C MET A 30 0.12 5.89 11.01
N VAL A 31 0.10 4.54 11.01
CA VAL A 31 -0.98 3.75 11.60
C VAL A 31 -1.02 3.93 13.11
N GLY A 32 0.13 3.80 13.79
CA GLY A 32 0.24 3.97 15.23
C GLY A 32 -0.10 5.39 15.72
N ASN A 33 0.11 6.41 14.89
CA ASN A 33 -0.29 7.80 15.20
C ASN A 33 -1.75 8.09 14.86
N ASN A 34 -2.51 7.11 14.36
CA ASN A 34 -3.90 7.24 13.96
C ASN A 34 -4.15 8.46 13.04
N HIS A 35 -3.24 8.68 12.09
CA HIS A 35 -3.33 9.79 11.15
C HIS A 35 -4.58 9.64 10.27
N GLN A 36 -5.17 10.73 9.79
CA GLN A 36 -6.39 10.70 8.94
C GLN A 36 -6.24 9.85 7.66
N LYS A 37 -5.00 9.57 7.26
CA LYS A 37 -4.63 8.77 6.08
C LYS A 37 -3.90 7.47 6.45
N SER A 38 -4.00 7.03 7.70
CA SER A 38 -3.47 5.75 8.19
C SER A 38 -4.02 4.57 7.38
N HIS A 39 -5.27 4.64 6.94
CA HIS A 39 -5.90 3.60 6.12
C HIS A 39 -5.08 3.25 4.85
N TYR A 40 -4.51 4.26 4.16
CA TYR A 40 -3.64 4.01 3.01
C TYR A 40 -2.32 3.33 3.41
N ALA A 41 -1.81 3.62 4.60
CA ALA A 41 -0.63 2.96 5.15
C ALA A 41 -0.91 1.51 5.52
N GLU A 42 -2.06 1.23 6.15
CA GLU A 42 -2.51 -0.13 6.46
C GLU A 42 -2.68 -0.96 5.19
N GLN A 43 -3.33 -0.41 4.17
CA GLN A 43 -3.53 -1.10 2.89
C GLN A 43 -2.19 -1.50 2.24
N GLU A 44 -1.20 -0.61 2.21
CA GLU A 44 0.11 -0.95 1.64
C GLU A 44 0.89 -1.92 2.53
N LEU A 45 0.80 -1.81 3.86
CA LEU A 45 1.38 -2.78 4.78
C LEU A 45 0.79 -4.18 4.58
N GLN A 46 -0.53 -4.28 4.48
CA GLN A 46 -1.24 -5.52 4.23
C GLN A 46 -0.85 -6.12 2.87
N ARG A 47 -0.77 -5.30 1.81
CA ARG A 47 -0.28 -5.76 0.50
C ARG A 47 1.13 -6.35 0.60
N ARG A 48 2.02 -5.72 1.37
CA ARG A 48 3.38 -6.22 1.60
C ARG A 48 3.41 -7.50 2.42
N GLN A 49 2.56 -7.60 3.45
CA GLN A 49 2.40 -8.81 4.24
C GLN A 49 1.94 -9.97 3.35
N LEU A 50 0.88 -9.78 2.56
CA LEU A 50 0.39 -10.78 1.61
C LEU A 50 1.45 -11.20 0.58
N ALA A 51 2.22 -10.25 0.06
CA ALA A 51 3.33 -10.52 -0.85
C ALA A 51 4.48 -11.30 -0.17
N ALA A 52 4.73 -11.04 1.12
CA ALA A 52 5.77 -11.70 1.90
C ALA A 52 5.32 -13.09 2.43
N THR A 53 4.05 -13.25 2.77
CA THR A 53 3.46 -14.51 3.25
C THR A 53 3.10 -15.46 2.11
N GLY A 54 3.12 -14.98 0.86
CA GLY A 54 2.83 -15.80 -0.32
C GLY A 54 1.34 -16.09 -0.53
N GLU A 55 0.44 -15.46 0.23
CA GLU A 55 -1.02 -15.52 0.04
C GLU A 55 -1.53 -14.59 -1.06
N LEU A 56 -0.65 -14.14 -1.97
CA LEU A 56 -1.08 -13.67 -3.27
C LEU A 56 -1.59 -14.88 -4.06
N ASN A 57 -2.85 -15.25 -3.82
CA ASN A 57 -3.65 -15.93 -4.83
C ASN A 57 -3.63 -15.02 -6.07
N PHE A 58 -2.70 -15.31 -6.97
CA PHE A 58 -2.84 -14.93 -8.37
C PHE A 58 -4.12 -15.63 -8.83
N GLU A 59 -5.24 -14.93 -8.76
CA GLU A 59 -6.42 -15.33 -9.51
C GLU A 59 -5.96 -15.53 -10.96
N ASN A 60 -6.12 -16.78 -11.36
CA ASN A 60 -5.64 -17.41 -12.57
C ASN A 60 -5.87 -16.49 -13.78
N ASP A 61 -4.80 -16.07 -14.47
CA ASP A 61 -4.89 -15.64 -15.87
C ASP A 61 -5.25 -16.89 -16.69
N ASN A 62 -6.53 -17.28 -16.63
CA ASN A 62 -7.08 -18.30 -17.51
C ASN A 62 -7.35 -17.65 -18.87
N LYS A 63 -6.28 -17.28 -19.58
CA LYS A 63 -6.35 -17.15 -21.03
C LYS A 63 -6.56 -18.55 -21.60
N ASN A 64 -7.81 -18.90 -21.86
CA ASN A 64 -8.13 -19.96 -22.81
C ASN A 64 -7.72 -19.48 -24.21
N TYR A 65 -6.83 -20.27 -24.82
CA TYR A 65 -6.32 -20.12 -26.19
C TYR A 65 -7.32 -20.68 -27.20
#